data_AF-A0A833CYP5-F1
#
_entry.id   AF-A0A833CYP5-F1
#
_cell.length_a   1.000
_cell.length_b   1.000
_cell.length_c   1.000
_cell.angle_alpha   90.00
_cell.angle_beta   90.00
_cell.angle_gamma   90.00
#
_symmetry.space_group_name_H-M   'P 1'
#
loop_
_entity.id
_entity.type
_entity.pdbx_description
1 polymer ?
#
loop_
_entity_poly.entity_id
_entity_poly.type
_entity_poly.pdbx_seq_one_letter_code
_entity_poly.pdbx_strand_id
1 'polypeptide(L)'
;KHGIAYDMITIEPAEKGLKNTSSSSSGVNLVLEKYLVIPPSCADFSQPIGEALQAQAPSNFGCATVANLGMMVANPRDLIKGRSLGASDGAVMAAGVERYRKDNVKALLDTSTNVSPSEGASSSGAGTSSSSGSGTGSY
;
A
#
# COMPACT_ATOMS: atom_id res chain seq x y z
N LYS A 1 -9.31 -10.93 9.19
CA LYS A 1 -8.57 -12.22 9.14
C LYS A 1 -7.48 -12.10 8.09
N HIS A 2 -6.23 -11.80 8.49
CA HIS A 2 -5.12 -11.71 7.55
C HIS A 2 -4.61 -13.12 7.28
N GLY A 3 -4.98 -13.66 6.12
CA GLY A 3 -4.45 -14.95 5.64
C GLY A 3 -2.96 -14.82 5.33
N ILE A 4 -2.24 -15.92 5.47
CA ILE A 4 -0.86 -15.99 5.00
C ILE A 4 -0.92 -16.03 3.47
N ALA A 5 -0.21 -15.12 2.81
CA ALA A 5 -0.15 -15.12 1.36
C ALA A 5 0.52 -16.43 0.89
N TYR A 6 -0.05 -17.07 -0.13
CA TYR A 6 0.35 -18.41 -0.59
C TYR A 6 1.80 -18.49 -1.07
N ASP A 7 2.41 -17.35 -1.42
CA ASP A 7 3.82 -17.22 -1.80
C ASP A 7 4.81 -17.33 -0.62
N MET A 8 4.31 -17.39 0.62
CA MET A 8 5.12 -17.56 1.84
C MET A 8 4.97 -18.96 2.47
N ILE A 9 4.32 -19.90 1.78
CA ILE A 9 4.18 -21.29 2.24
C ILE A 9 5.12 -22.16 1.41
N THR A 10 6.22 -22.59 2.02
CA THR A 10 7.14 -23.55 1.40
C THR A 10 6.82 -24.95 1.93
N ILE A 11 6.53 -25.87 1.03
CA ILE A 11 6.36 -27.29 1.35
C ILE A 11 7.66 -27.97 0.94
N GLU A 12 8.52 -28.23 1.91
CA GLU A 12 9.69 -29.06 1.68
C GLU A 12 9.33 -30.53 2.01
N PRO A 13 9.63 -31.50 1.13
CA PRO A 13 9.62 -32.89 1.54
C PRO A 13 10.60 -33.03 2.71
N ALA A 14 10.26 -33.87 3.68
CA ALA A 14 10.98 -34.01 4.94
C ALA A 14 12.40 -34.59 4.75
N GLU A 15 13.32 -33.81 4.19
CA GLU A 15 14.71 -34.20 4.01
C GLU A 15 15.50 -33.75 5.24
N LYS A 16 15.34 -34.55 6.30
CA LYS A 16 16.35 -34.80 7.35
C LYS A 16 16.99 -33.54 7.98
N GLY A 17 16.21 -32.75 8.73
CA GLY A 17 16.77 -31.56 9.39
C GLY A 17 16.16 -31.08 10.72
N LEU A 18 14.99 -31.55 11.16
CA LEU A 18 14.42 -31.10 12.44
C LEU A 18 13.92 -32.29 13.26
N LYS A 19 14.59 -32.58 14.38
CA LYS A 19 14.23 -33.68 15.30
C LYS A 19 12.96 -33.31 16.06
N ASN A 20 11.80 -33.64 15.51
CA ASN A 20 10.56 -33.71 16.28
C ASN A 20 10.20 -35.20 16.45
N THR A 21 10.12 -35.64 17.71
CA THR A 21 9.95 -37.05 18.06
C THR A 21 8.48 -37.48 17.93
N SER A 22 8.27 -38.67 17.35
CA SER A 22 6.98 -39.34 17.03
C SER A 22 6.41 -38.94 15.66
N SER A 23 5.90 -39.83 14.80
CA SER A 23 5.67 -41.27 14.80
C SER A 23 5.36 -41.69 13.35
N SER A 24 5.50 -42.96 13.04
CA SER A 24 5.26 -43.64 11.76
C SER A 24 3.93 -43.26 11.07
N SER A 25 3.96 -42.35 10.11
CA SER A 25 3.02 -42.23 8.97
C SER A 25 3.63 -41.27 7.95
N SER A 26 3.20 -41.30 6.70
CA SER A 26 3.63 -40.33 5.68
C SER A 26 3.29 -38.90 6.12
N GLY A 27 4.23 -38.23 6.78
CA GLY A 27 4.08 -36.90 7.33
C GLY A 27 4.63 -35.83 6.40
N VAL A 28 3.84 -34.81 6.13
CA VAL A 28 4.27 -33.60 5.43
C VAL A 28 4.70 -32.58 6.48
N ASN A 29 5.91 -32.03 6.35
CA ASN A 29 6.34 -30.90 7.16
C ASN A 29 5.93 -29.59 6.47
N LEU A 30 5.28 -28.71 7.23
CA LEU A 30 4.88 -27.38 6.78
C LEU A 30 5.71 -26.36 7.55
N VAL A 31 6.47 -25.53 6.81
CA VAL A 31 7.21 -24.41 7.37
C VAL A 31 6.49 -23.13 6.96
N LEU A 32 6.18 -22.28 7.94
CA LEU A 32 5.49 -21.01 7.74
C LEU A 32 6.43 -19.88 8.12
N GLU A 33 6.73 -19.00 7.17
CA GLU A 33 7.44 -17.75 7.42
C GLU A 33 6.47 -16.58 7.51
N LYS A 34 6.63 -15.73 8.51
CA LYS A 34 5.76 -14.56 8.72
C LYS A 34 6.59 -13.32 9.02
N TYR A 35 6.37 -12.28 8.23
CA TYR A 35 6.92 -10.95 8.47
C TYR A 35 5.98 -10.14 9.35
N LEU A 36 6.53 -9.45 10.35
CA LEU A 36 5.82 -8.58 11.29
C LEU A 36 6.51 -7.22 11.33
N VAL A 37 5.73 -6.14 11.41
CA VAL A 37 6.25 -4.79 11.66
C VAL A 37 6.00 -4.42 13.12
N ILE A 38 7.05 -3.96 13.79
CA ILE A 38 6.97 -3.40 15.15
C ILE A 38 7.42 -1.94 15.03
N PRO A 39 6.48 -0.97 15.03
CA PRO A 39 6.84 0.44 14.91
C PRO A 39 7.62 0.92 16.15
N PRO A 40 8.46 1.96 16.00
CA PRO A 40 9.21 2.52 17.12
C PRO A 40 8.28 3.22 18.12
N SER A 41 8.69 3.27 19.39
CA SER A 41 8.08 4.13 20.39
C SER A 41 8.62 5.55 20.23
N CYS A 42 7.75 6.55 20.02
CA CYS A 42 8.15 7.94 19.74
C CYS A 42 8.22 8.85 20.98
N ALA A 43 8.33 8.28 22.18
CA ALA A 43 8.34 9.03 23.44
C ALA A 43 9.75 9.24 24.01
N ASP A 44 10.78 9.38 23.17
CA ASP A 44 12.15 9.59 23.64
C ASP A 44 12.48 11.09 23.76
N PHE A 45 12.36 11.63 24.97
CA PHE A 45 12.69 13.04 25.27
C PHE A 45 14.05 13.20 25.98
N SER A 46 14.96 12.25 25.79
CA SER A 46 16.30 12.30 26.38
C SER A 46 17.14 13.49 25.89
N GLN A 47 16.87 14.01 24.69
CA GLN A 47 17.52 15.19 24.14
C GLN A 47 16.66 16.44 24.35
N PRO A 48 17.27 17.57 24.76
CA PRO A 48 16.54 18.83 24.92
C PRO A 48 16.03 19.35 23.57
N ILE A 49 14.73 19.63 23.53
CA ILE A 49 14.06 20.26 22.39
C ILE A 49 14.51 21.72 22.26
N GLY A 50 15.26 22.03 21.20
CA GLY A 50 15.61 23.41 20.82
C GLY A 50 17.01 23.91 21.22
N GLU A 51 17.77 23.15 22.01
CA GLU A 51 19.13 23.53 22.43
C GLU A 51 20.25 22.83 21.64
N ALA A 52 19.90 22.11 20.58
CA ALA A 52 20.88 21.48 19.69
C ALA A 52 21.66 22.56 18.93
N LEU A 53 22.78 23.01 19.51
CA LEU A 53 23.77 23.91 18.89
C LEU A 53 24.53 23.24 17.73
N GLN A 54 24.30 21.96 17.51
CA GLN A 54 24.92 21.15 16.49
C GLN A 54 23.81 20.73 15.50
N ALA A 55 24.12 20.68 14.20
CA ALA A 55 23.19 20.31 13.12
C ALA A 55 22.80 18.80 13.14
N GLN A 56 22.41 18.30 14.29
CA GLN A 56 22.08 16.91 14.55
C GLN A 56 20.57 16.78 14.62
N ALA A 57 20.08 15.69 14.05
CA ALA A 57 18.68 15.33 14.16
C ALA A 57 18.31 15.05 15.63
N PRO A 58 17.18 15.58 16.14
CA PRO A 58 16.72 15.27 17.49
C PRO A 58 16.38 13.78 17.66
N SER A 59 16.31 13.30 18.91
CA SER A 59 15.98 11.90 19.25
C SER A 59 14.73 11.35 18.55
N ASN A 60 13.68 12.16 18.39
CA ASN A 60 12.43 11.76 17.75
C ASN A 60 12.37 12.07 16.24
N PHE A 61 13.49 12.46 15.61
CA PHE A 61 13.50 12.83 14.20
C PHE A 61 12.98 11.69 13.31
N GLY A 62 11.94 11.97 12.53
CA GLY A 62 11.33 10.98 11.64
C GLY A 62 10.52 9.89 12.34
N CYS A 63 10.37 9.90 13.67
CA CYS A 63 9.68 8.81 14.38
C CYS A 63 8.21 8.68 13.95
N ALA A 64 7.48 9.79 13.84
CA ALA A 64 6.11 9.77 13.35
C ALA A 64 6.01 9.22 11.91
N THR A 65 6.97 9.55 11.05
CA THR A 65 7.02 9.04 9.67
C THR A 65 7.20 7.53 9.65
N VAL A 66 8.15 7.00 10.43
CA VAL A 66 8.42 5.56 10.49
C VAL A 66 7.26 4.80 11.14
N ALA A 67 6.66 5.34 12.21
CA ALA A 67 5.50 4.75 12.85
C ALA A 67 4.29 4.70 11.89
N ASN A 68 4.00 5.81 11.20
CA ASN A 68 2.93 5.86 10.22
C ASN A 68 3.18 4.90 9.06
N LEU A 69 4.42 4.82 8.56
CA LEU A 69 4.78 3.85 7.51
C LEU A 69 4.53 2.41 7.98
N GLY A 70 4.94 2.07 9.20
CA GLY A 70 4.73 0.74 9.77
C GLY A 70 3.24 0.37 9.95
N MET A 71 2.38 1.38 10.15
CA MET A 71 0.92 1.19 10.27
C MET A 71 0.21 1.17 8.90
N MET A 72 0.77 1.80 7.88
CA MET A 72 0.17 1.89 6.54
C MET A 72 0.64 0.78 5.59
N VAL A 73 1.76 0.11 5.87
CA VAL A 73 2.31 -0.88 4.95
C VAL A 73 1.40 -2.10 4.83
N ALA A 74 0.96 -2.40 3.60
CA ALA A 74 0.06 -3.51 3.33
C ALA A 74 0.75 -4.88 3.45
N ASN A 75 2.00 -4.98 2.99
CA ASN A 75 2.83 -6.18 3.10
C ASN A 75 4.12 -5.87 3.89
N PRO A 76 4.28 -6.39 5.12
CA PRO A 76 5.49 -6.19 5.93
C PRO A 76 6.82 -6.53 5.25
N ARG A 77 6.82 -7.49 4.32
CA ARG A 77 8.04 -7.90 3.59
C ARG A 77 8.60 -6.77 2.71
N ASP A 78 7.74 -5.86 2.25
CA ASP A 78 8.12 -4.76 1.38
C ASP A 78 9.08 -3.77 2.08
N LEU A 79 9.13 -3.75 3.42
CA LEU A 79 10.09 -2.94 4.18
C LEU A 79 11.54 -3.44 4.10
N ILE A 80 11.73 -4.75 3.86
CA ILE A 80 13.06 -5.34 3.69
C ILE A 80 13.51 -5.17 2.24
N LYS A 81 12.60 -5.45 1.30
CA LYS A 81 12.85 -5.34 -0.12
C LYS A 81 11.55 -5.02 -0.85
N GLY A 82 11.59 -3.93 -1.63
CA GLY A 82 10.49 -3.59 -2.52
C GLY A 82 10.20 -4.70 -3.54
N ARG A 83 8.94 -4.79 -3.96
CA ARG A 83 8.50 -5.75 -4.98
C ARG A 83 9.16 -5.45 -6.31
N SER A 84 9.41 -6.49 -7.12
CA SER A 84 9.84 -6.30 -8.50
C SER A 84 8.72 -5.59 -9.26
N LEU A 85 9.05 -4.48 -9.92
CA LEU A 85 8.14 -3.86 -10.87
C LEU A 85 8.11 -4.71 -12.14
N GLY A 86 6.94 -4.76 -12.79
CA GLY A 86 6.81 -5.32 -14.13
C GLY A 86 7.38 -4.37 -15.20
N ALA A 87 7.37 -4.80 -16.46
CA ALA A 87 7.72 -3.93 -17.57
C ALA A 87 6.78 -2.71 -17.61
N SER A 88 7.35 -1.52 -17.77
CA SER A 88 6.59 -0.28 -17.94
C SER A 88 6.30 -0.05 -19.41
N ASP A 89 5.08 0.36 -19.75
CA ASP A 89 4.71 0.73 -21.11
C ASP A 89 5.13 2.18 -21.40
N GLY A 90 6.28 2.34 -22.06
CA GLY A 90 6.80 3.65 -22.43
C GLY A 90 5.94 4.40 -23.45
N ALA A 91 5.19 3.69 -24.30
CA ALA A 91 4.31 4.31 -25.28
C ALA A 91 3.11 4.98 -24.59
N VAL A 92 2.54 4.35 -23.57
CA VAL A 92 1.47 4.94 -22.75
C VAL A 92 1.97 6.20 -22.03
N MET A 93 3.19 6.18 -21.50
CA MET A 93 3.78 7.34 -20.82
C MET A 93 4.04 8.50 -21.79
N ALA A 94 4.63 8.23 -22.96
CA ALA A 94 4.85 9.24 -24.00
C ALA A 94 3.52 9.82 -24.52
N ALA A 95 2.51 8.98 -24.72
CA ALA A 95 1.18 9.41 -25.11
C ALA A 95 0.52 10.31 -24.06
N GLY A 96 0.83 10.15 -22.78
CA GLY A 96 0.36 11.04 -21.71
C GLY A 96 0.93 12.44 -21.83
N VAL A 97 2.25 12.55 -22.04
CA VAL A 97 2.94 13.84 -22.25
C VAL A 97 2.44 14.53 -23.51
N GLU A 98 2.24 13.77 -24.59
CA GLU A 98 1.73 14.31 -25.85
C GLU A 98 0.31 14.86 -25.72
N ARG A 99 -0.58 14.15 -25.02
CA ARG A 99 -1.94 14.63 -24.72
C ARG A 99 -1.93 15.92 -23.91
N TYR A 100 -1.04 16.02 -22.92
CA TYR A 100 -0.88 17.23 -22.12
C TYR A 100 -0.42 18.42 -22.98
N ARG A 101 0.57 18.23 -23.85
CA ARG A 101 1.10 19.31 -24.71
C ARG A 101 0.13 19.78 -25.79
N LYS A 102 -0.82 18.93 -26.19
CA LYS A 102 -1.84 19.22 -27.21
C LYS A 102 -3.20 19.63 -26.62
N ASP A 103 -3.28 19.87 -25.31
CA ASP A 103 -4.53 20.15 -24.58
C ASP A 103 -5.64 19.09 -24.79
N ASN A 104 -5.25 17.85 -25.12
CA ASN A 104 -6.13 16.71 -25.27
C ASN A 104 -6.30 15.95 -23.95
N VAL A 105 -6.55 16.69 -22.87
CA VAL A 105 -6.76 16.15 -21.52
C VAL A 105 -8.25 15.97 -21.25
N LYS A 106 -8.61 14.89 -20.52
CA LYS A 106 -9.98 14.70 -20.08
C LYS A 106 -10.33 15.77 -19.04
N ALA A 107 -11.48 16.41 -19.20
CA ALA A 107 -11.99 17.36 -18.20
C ALA A 107 -12.10 16.69 -16.84
N LEU A 108 -11.70 17.41 -15.80
CA LEU A 108 -11.85 16.96 -14.42
C LEU A 108 -13.34 16.79 -14.11
N LEU A 109 -13.67 15.82 -13.26
CA LEU A 109 -15.02 15.73 -12.71
C LEU A 109 -15.25 16.96 -11.84
N ASP A 110 -16.41 17.59 -11.99
CA ASP A 110 -16.78 18.78 -11.22
C ASP A 110 -17.22 18.36 -9.81
N THR A 111 -16.24 18.07 -8.96
CA THR A 111 -16.46 17.73 -7.55
C THR A 111 -16.02 18.92 -6.70
N SER A 112 -16.99 19.71 -6.24
CA SER A 112 -16.76 20.74 -5.23
C SER A 112 -16.52 20.08 -3.86
N THR A 113 -15.32 20.27 -3.29
CA THR A 113 -14.97 19.86 -1.92
C THR A 113 -15.25 20.94 -0.88
N ASN A 114 -15.91 22.04 -1.27
CA ASN A 114 -16.38 23.06 -0.34
C ASN A 114 -17.61 22.53 0.43
N VAL A 115 -17.36 21.68 1.41
CA VAL A 115 -18.32 21.38 2.46
C VAL A 115 -18.09 22.40 3.57
N SER A 116 -18.86 23.48 3.59
CA SER A 116 -19.00 24.25 4.83
C SER A 116 -19.56 23.31 5.90
N PRO A 117 -19.05 23.31 7.13
CA PRO A 117 -19.58 22.43 8.17
C PRO A 117 -21.01 22.87 8.44
N SER A 118 -21.98 22.15 7.87
CA SER A 118 -23.38 22.26 8.24
C SER A 118 -23.70 21.04 9.08
N GLU A 119 -24.19 21.34 10.28
CA GLU A 119 -24.84 20.39 11.17
C GLU A 119 -25.86 19.58 10.37
N GLY A 120 -25.84 18.26 10.59
CA GLY A 120 -26.24 17.29 9.59
C GLY A 120 -27.67 17.41 9.05
N ALA A 121 -27.82 17.00 7.79
CA ALA A 121 -29.05 16.38 7.31
C ALA A 121 -28.76 15.51 6.07
N SER A 122 -29.19 14.26 6.18
CA SER A 122 -29.25 13.23 5.14
C SER A 122 -30.00 13.68 3.89
N SER A 123 -29.60 13.21 2.71
CA SER A 123 -30.51 12.87 1.59
C SER A 123 -29.71 12.15 0.50
N SER A 124 -29.88 10.83 0.40
CA SER A 124 -30.69 10.14 -0.60
C SER A 124 -30.08 10.18 -1.99
N GLY A 125 -29.40 9.08 -2.33
CA GLY A 125 -29.01 8.78 -3.70
C GLY A 125 -30.24 8.67 -4.60
N ALA A 126 -30.24 9.45 -5.67
CA ALA A 126 -31.11 9.26 -6.82
C ALA A 126 -30.23 8.85 -7.99
N GLY A 127 -30.28 7.56 -8.32
CA GLY A 127 -29.84 7.10 -9.63
C GLY A 127 -30.85 7.59 -10.68
N THR A 128 -30.35 8.18 -11.76
CA THR A 128 -31.15 8.40 -12.97
C THR A 128 -30.39 7.83 -14.16
N SER A 129 -30.90 6.73 -14.65
CA SER A 129 -30.67 6.21 -16.00
C SER A 129 -31.22 7.17 -17.04
N SER A 130 -30.42 7.51 -18.05
CA SER A 130 -30.93 7.97 -19.34
C SER A 130 -30.14 7.32 -20.48
N SER A 131 -30.87 6.46 -21.19
CA SER A 131 -30.56 5.86 -22.48
C SER A 131 -30.67 6.87 -23.63
N SER A 132 -30.11 6.46 -24.78
CA SER A 132 -30.28 6.96 -26.17
C SER A 132 -29.14 7.85 -26.68
N GLY A 133 -28.55 7.63 -27.86
CA GLY A 133 -28.86 6.68 -28.94
C GLY A 133 -27.71 6.51 -29.94
N SER A 134 -27.93 5.56 -30.84
CA SER A 134 -27.04 5.04 -31.88
C SER A 134 -26.54 6.09 -32.88
N GLY A 135 -25.28 5.98 -33.30
CA GLY A 135 -24.71 6.69 -34.44
C GLY A 135 -23.59 5.88 -35.07
N THR A 136 -23.92 5.08 -36.08
CA THR A 136 -22.97 4.39 -36.98
C THR A 136 -22.33 5.41 -37.91
N GLY A 137 -21.01 5.36 -38.09
CA GLY A 137 -20.28 6.15 -39.07
C GLY A 137 -18.98 5.48 -39.48
N SER A 138 -19.05 4.65 -40.52
CA SER A 138 -17.91 4.20 -41.32
C SER A 138 -17.34 5.38 -42.11
N TYR A 139 -16.02 5.51 -42.16
CA TYR A 139 -15.15 5.56 -43.35
C TYR A 139 -13.70 5.52 -42.87
#